data_AF-A0A832GY83-F1
#
_entry.id   AF-A0A832GY83-F1
#
_cell.length_a   1.000
_cell.length_b   1.000
_cell.length_c   1.000
_cell.angle_alpha   90.00
_cell.angle_beta   90.00
_cell.angle_gamma   90.00
#
_symmetry.space_group_name_H-M   'P 1'
#
loop_
_entity.id
_entity.type
_entity.pdbx_description
1 polymer ?
#
loop_
_entity_poly.entity_id
_entity_poly.type
_entity_poly.pdbx_seq_one_letter_code
_entity_poly.pdbx_strand_id
1 'polypeptide(L)'
;MENKINTDSLTGVMKNWQTDMIQFGKEILRPGKDYGLISGFEKPVLLKPGAEKLCKAYNLQIKNLDCVNEVFNPDKPFIDVTYKCVLSSKDGFNLGVCEGNANSEEPKFKYIYCRTNLRPPKSEADKLKSEGKGKWIKAGNDWICAEKRLNREVIGQKNTIKKIAQKRAFVGAVLMATCTSEYFSQD
;
A
#
# COMPACT_ATOMS: atom_id res chain seq x y z
N MET A 1 -50.04 0.31 -10.68
CA MET A 1 -49.64 -0.97 -10.07
C MET A 1 -48.19 -0.81 -9.64
N GLU A 2 -47.97 -0.65 -8.33
CA GLU A 2 -46.61 -0.62 -7.77
C GLU A 2 -46.02 -2.02 -7.84
N ASN A 3 -44.95 -2.19 -8.63
CA ASN A 3 -44.14 -3.40 -8.60
C ASN A 3 -43.44 -3.44 -7.24
N LYS A 4 -44.04 -4.12 -6.26
CA LYS A 4 -43.35 -4.52 -5.03
C LYS A 4 -42.25 -5.49 -5.42
N ILE A 5 -41.04 -4.95 -5.55
CA ILE A 5 -39.80 -5.71 -5.69
C ILE A 5 -39.76 -6.69 -4.51
N ASN A 6 -39.68 -7.99 -4.80
CA ASN A 6 -39.60 -9.04 -3.79
C ASN A 6 -38.27 -8.91 -3.02
N THR A 7 -38.33 -8.25 -1.87
CA THR A 7 -37.16 -7.93 -1.03
C THR A 7 -36.51 -9.17 -0.43
N ASP A 8 -37.25 -10.27 -0.29
CA ASP A 8 -36.76 -11.51 0.32
C ASP A 8 -35.83 -12.29 -0.63
N SER A 9 -36.09 -12.26 -1.94
CA SER A 9 -35.19 -12.88 -2.92
C SER A 9 -33.91 -12.07 -3.12
N LEU A 10 -34.00 -10.74 -3.07
CA LEU A 10 -32.83 -9.85 -3.14
C LEU A 10 -31.91 -10.00 -1.93
N THR A 11 -32.48 -10.09 -0.72
CA THR A 11 -31.69 -10.32 0.50
C THR A 11 -31.05 -11.71 0.53
N GLY A 12 -31.70 -12.74 -0.01
CA GLY A 12 -31.09 -14.07 -0.18
C GLY A 12 -29.91 -14.08 -1.14
N VAL A 13 -30.06 -13.46 -2.32
CA VAL A 13 -28.97 -13.34 -3.32
C VAL A 13 -27.80 -12.51 -2.76
N MET A 14 -28.09 -11.42 -2.04
CA MET A 14 -27.07 -10.58 -1.41
C MET A 14 -26.33 -11.30 -0.26
N LYS A 15 -27.00 -12.12 0.54
CA LYS A 15 -26.34 -12.90 1.61
C LYS A 15 -25.37 -13.94 1.06
N ASN A 16 -25.72 -14.56 -0.06
CA ASN A 16 -24.85 -15.54 -0.72
C ASN A 16 -23.63 -14.86 -1.35
N TRP A 17 -23.81 -13.69 -1.98
CA TRP A 17 -22.73 -12.89 -2.57
C TRP A 17 -21.59 -12.60 -1.57
N GLN A 18 -21.90 -12.13 -0.36
CA GLN A 18 -20.87 -11.83 0.64
C GLN A 18 -20.13 -13.11 1.07
N THR A 19 -20.86 -14.21 1.28
CA THR A 19 -20.28 -15.50 1.67
C THR A 19 -19.37 -16.05 0.58
N ASP A 20 -19.80 -15.97 -0.67
CA ASP A 20 -19.07 -16.45 -1.85
C ASP A 20 -17.80 -15.62 -2.08
N MET A 21 -17.86 -14.29 -1.91
CA MET A 21 -16.69 -13.42 -2.02
C MET A 21 -15.68 -13.66 -0.90
N ILE A 22 -16.14 -13.89 0.33
CA ILE A 22 -15.29 -14.25 1.46
C ILE A 22 -14.59 -15.60 1.19
N GLN A 23 -15.33 -16.57 0.68
CA GLN A 23 -14.80 -17.90 0.38
C GLN A 23 -13.80 -17.86 -0.79
N PHE A 24 -14.15 -17.17 -1.87
CA PHE A 24 -13.27 -16.91 -3.01
C PHE A 24 -11.99 -16.18 -2.59
N GLY A 25 -12.11 -15.17 -1.73
CA GLY A 25 -10.97 -14.46 -1.15
C GLY A 25 -10.04 -15.38 -0.35
N LYS A 26 -10.59 -16.29 0.46
CA LYS A 26 -9.81 -17.26 1.24
C LYS A 26 -9.10 -18.31 0.39
N GLU A 27 -9.71 -18.72 -0.73
CA GLU A 27 -9.11 -19.69 -1.64
C GLU A 27 -7.98 -19.09 -2.48
N ILE A 28 -8.12 -17.82 -2.87
CA ILE A 28 -7.17 -17.16 -3.78
C ILE A 28 -6.06 -16.42 -3.02
N LEU A 29 -6.37 -15.80 -1.88
CA LEU A 29 -5.46 -14.92 -1.16
C LEU A 29 -4.89 -15.56 0.10
N ARG A 30 -3.57 -15.52 0.24
CA ARG A 30 -2.82 -16.07 1.37
C ARG A 30 -2.41 -14.96 2.35
N PRO A 31 -2.73 -15.10 3.65
CA PRO A 31 -2.23 -14.21 4.69
C PRO A 31 -0.70 -14.10 4.68
N GLY A 32 -0.17 -12.90 4.90
CA GLY A 32 1.26 -12.61 4.93
C GLY A 32 1.95 -12.53 3.56
N LYS A 33 1.26 -12.91 2.48
CA LYS A 33 1.80 -12.83 1.10
C LYS A 33 0.95 -11.96 0.19
N ASP A 34 -0.36 -12.21 0.17
CA ASP A 34 -1.30 -11.51 -0.71
C ASP A 34 -1.99 -10.35 0.02
N TYR A 35 -2.12 -10.44 1.35
CA TYR A 35 -2.53 -9.37 2.25
C TYR A 35 -1.85 -9.52 3.62
N GLY A 36 -1.80 -8.48 4.44
CA GLY A 36 -1.19 -8.56 5.78
C GLY A 36 -1.66 -7.48 6.75
N LEU A 37 -1.53 -7.74 8.05
CA LEU A 37 -1.78 -6.74 9.08
C LEU A 37 -0.61 -5.75 9.11
N ILE A 38 -0.90 -4.48 8.84
CA ILE A 38 0.08 -3.38 8.91
C ILE A 38 -0.33 -2.47 10.08
N SER A 39 0.64 -2.07 10.89
CA SER A 39 0.41 -1.17 12.03
C SER A 39 -0.23 0.13 11.56
N GLY A 40 -1.29 0.57 12.24
CA GLY A 40 -2.04 1.77 11.90
C GLY A 40 -3.28 1.53 11.02
N PHE A 41 -3.55 0.28 10.62
CA PHE A 41 -4.76 -0.09 9.88
C PHE A 41 -5.64 -1.04 10.70
N GLU A 42 -6.96 -0.79 10.68
CA GLU A 42 -7.95 -1.66 11.35
C GLU A 42 -8.14 -2.99 10.59
N LYS A 43 -8.05 -2.94 9.25
CA LYS A 43 -8.21 -4.10 8.37
C LYS A 43 -6.86 -4.52 7.79
N PRO A 44 -6.70 -5.79 7.37
CA PRO A 44 -5.52 -6.18 6.63
C PRO A 44 -5.35 -5.35 5.36
N VAL A 45 -4.11 -5.00 5.01
CA VAL A 45 -3.80 -4.26 3.79
C VAL A 45 -3.63 -5.24 2.64
N LEU A 46 -4.28 -4.98 1.51
CA LEU A 46 -4.08 -5.74 0.28
C LEU A 46 -2.68 -5.44 -0.26
N LEU A 47 -1.88 -6.48 -0.43
CA LEU A 47 -0.53 -6.36 -0.99
C LEU A 47 -0.59 -6.54 -2.51
N LYS A 48 0.44 -6.05 -3.20
CA LYS A 48 0.53 -6.13 -4.67
C LYS A 48 0.27 -7.55 -5.23
N PRO A 49 0.84 -8.64 -4.66
CA PRO A 49 0.55 -9.99 -5.14
C PRO A 49 -0.94 -10.36 -5.04
N GLY A 50 -1.65 -9.91 -4.00
CA GLY A 50 -3.08 -10.11 -3.86
C GLY A 50 -3.88 -9.31 -4.89
N ALA A 51 -3.50 -8.05 -5.12
CA ALA A 51 -4.13 -7.23 -6.16
C ALA A 51 -3.94 -7.82 -7.57
N GLU A 52 -2.76 -8.36 -7.89
CA GLU A 52 -2.50 -9.05 -9.16
C GLU A 52 -3.36 -10.31 -9.34
N LYS A 53 -3.51 -11.10 -8.27
CA LYS A 53 -4.39 -12.28 -8.28
C LYS A 53 -5.86 -11.92 -8.49
N LEU A 54 -6.35 -10.92 -7.77
CA LEU A 54 -7.72 -10.44 -7.95
C LEU A 54 -7.92 -9.91 -9.39
N CYS A 55 -6.99 -9.09 -9.88
CA CYS A 55 -7.03 -8.60 -11.26
C CYS A 55 -7.16 -9.75 -12.26
N LYS A 56 -6.39 -10.83 -12.09
CA LYS A 56 -6.46 -12.02 -12.93
C LYS A 56 -7.79 -12.78 -12.78
N ALA A 57 -8.26 -12.97 -11.55
CA ALA A 57 -9.45 -13.76 -11.26
C ALA A 57 -10.74 -13.09 -11.77
N TYR A 58 -10.82 -11.76 -11.70
CA TYR A 58 -11.93 -10.96 -12.25
C TYR A 58 -11.75 -10.60 -13.73
N ASN A 59 -10.72 -11.14 -14.42
CA ASN A 59 -10.42 -10.83 -15.81
C ASN A 59 -10.28 -9.32 -16.10
N LEU A 60 -9.77 -8.56 -15.14
CA LEU A 60 -9.52 -7.13 -15.27
C LEU A 60 -8.27 -6.87 -16.09
N GLN A 61 -8.30 -5.82 -16.90
CA GLN A 61 -7.17 -5.33 -17.70
C GLN A 61 -6.74 -3.96 -17.18
N ILE A 62 -5.43 -3.71 -17.14
CA ILE A 62 -4.93 -2.35 -16.91
C ILE A 62 -5.07 -1.60 -18.23
N LYS A 63 -6.06 -0.70 -18.29
CA LYS A 63 -6.27 0.18 -19.44
C LYS A 63 -5.23 1.29 -19.46
N ASN A 64 -4.99 1.90 -18.30
CA ASN A 64 -4.01 2.98 -18.11
C ASN A 64 -3.31 2.85 -16.75
N LEU A 65 -2.03 3.23 -16.72
CA LEU A 65 -1.25 3.46 -15.51
C LEU A 65 -0.30 4.62 -15.76
N ASP A 66 -0.85 5.83 -15.67
CA ASP A 66 -0.20 7.03 -16.18
C ASP A 66 0.29 7.91 -15.03
N CYS A 67 1.44 8.56 -15.24
CA CYS A 67 1.90 9.60 -14.33
C CYS A 67 1.09 10.87 -14.62
N VAL A 68 0.25 11.28 -13.66
CA VAL A 68 -0.63 12.44 -13.82
C VAL A 68 -0.08 13.70 -13.14
N ASN A 69 0.88 13.54 -12.23
CA ASN A 69 1.65 14.63 -11.62
C ASN A 69 3.08 14.15 -11.29
N GLU A 70 4.09 14.95 -11.61
CA GLU A 70 5.48 14.75 -11.18
C GLU A 70 6.11 16.11 -10.86
N VAL A 71 6.46 16.31 -9.59
CA VAL A 71 7.28 17.42 -9.11
C VAL A 71 8.66 16.87 -8.78
N PHE A 72 9.69 17.47 -9.36
CA PHE A 72 11.08 17.12 -9.12
C PHE A 72 11.89 18.38 -8.92
N ASN A 73 12.45 18.56 -7.73
CA ASN A 73 13.33 19.67 -7.41
C ASN A 73 14.67 19.12 -6.86
N PRO A 74 15.77 19.19 -7.64
CA PRO A 74 17.07 18.75 -7.19
C PRO A 74 17.76 19.76 -6.25
N ASP A 75 17.48 21.06 -6.40
CA ASP A 75 18.09 22.13 -5.58
C ASP A 75 17.56 22.13 -4.15
N LYS A 76 16.26 21.85 -4.00
CA LYS A 76 15.60 21.51 -2.75
C LYS A 76 15.13 20.07 -2.86
N PRO A 77 15.95 19.06 -2.47
CA PRO A 77 15.74 17.65 -2.77
C PRO A 77 14.33 17.16 -2.44
N PHE A 78 13.46 17.21 -3.44
CA PHE A 78 12.03 16.96 -3.29
C PHE A 78 11.48 16.24 -4.52
N ILE A 79 10.68 15.21 -4.26
CA ILE A 79 10.03 14.38 -5.25
C ILE A 79 8.58 14.21 -4.80
N ASP A 80 7.63 14.50 -5.68
CA ASP A 80 6.22 14.18 -5.49
C ASP A 80 5.69 13.60 -6.80
N VAL A 81 5.11 12.42 -6.75
CA VAL A 81 4.61 11.72 -7.94
C VAL A 81 3.23 11.15 -7.66
N THR A 82 2.31 11.42 -8.58
CA THR A 82 0.97 10.83 -8.60
C THR A 82 0.78 10.01 -9.87
N TYR A 83 0.32 8.79 -9.69
CA TYR A 83 -0.08 7.90 -10.78
C TYR A 83 -1.57 7.65 -10.72
N LYS A 84 -2.20 7.53 -11.89
CA LYS A 84 -3.60 7.14 -12.04
C LYS A 84 -3.67 5.79 -12.71
N CYS A 85 -4.35 4.84 -12.07
CA CYS A 85 -4.65 3.54 -12.64
C CYS A 85 -6.12 3.48 -13.05
N VAL A 86 -6.37 2.97 -14.26
CA VAL A 86 -7.71 2.64 -14.76
C VAL A 86 -7.71 1.15 -15.11
N LEU A 87 -8.61 0.40 -14.46
CA LEU A 87 -8.90 -0.99 -14.78
C LEU A 87 -10.16 -1.06 -15.65
N SER A 88 -10.16 -1.96 -16.63
CA SER A 88 -11.31 -2.21 -17.48
C SER A 88 -11.67 -3.69 -17.60
N SER A 89 -12.90 -3.95 -18.02
CA SER A 89 -13.28 -5.27 -18.54
C SER A 89 -12.58 -5.54 -19.88
N LYS A 90 -12.67 -6.78 -20.37
CA LYS A 90 -12.22 -7.14 -21.73
C LYS A 90 -12.95 -6.36 -22.83
N ASP A 91 -14.17 -5.93 -22.56
CA ASP A 91 -15.02 -5.16 -23.48
C ASP A 91 -14.75 -3.64 -23.41
N GLY A 92 -13.79 -3.21 -22.58
CA GLY A 92 -13.32 -1.83 -22.52
C GLY A 92 -14.06 -0.91 -21.53
N PHE A 93 -15.04 -1.44 -20.78
CA PHE A 93 -15.73 -0.70 -19.71
C PHE A 93 -14.79 -0.45 -18.53
N ASN A 94 -14.73 0.79 -18.05
CA ASN A 94 -13.93 1.12 -16.87
C ASN A 94 -14.60 0.58 -15.61
N LEU A 95 -13.88 -0.26 -14.85
CA LEU A 95 -14.39 -0.93 -13.64
C LEU A 95 -13.75 -0.39 -12.36
N GLY A 96 -12.53 0.15 -12.44
CA GLY A 96 -11.85 0.74 -11.28
C GLY A 96 -10.96 1.89 -11.70
N VAL A 97 -11.02 2.99 -10.94
CA VAL A 97 -10.14 4.15 -11.14
C VAL A 97 -9.60 4.57 -9.79
N CYS A 98 -8.30 4.73 -9.68
CA CYS A 98 -7.68 5.20 -8.45
C CYS A 98 -6.39 5.97 -8.74
N GLU A 99 -6.13 6.99 -7.94
CA GLU A 99 -4.88 7.73 -7.94
C GLU A 99 -4.05 7.33 -6.71
N GLY A 100 -2.75 7.13 -6.93
CA GLY A 100 -1.78 6.81 -5.90
C GLY A 100 -0.66 7.84 -5.92
N ASN A 101 -0.44 8.48 -4.78
CA ASN A 101 0.65 9.44 -4.59
C ASN A 101 1.79 8.82 -3.78
N ALA A 102 3.02 9.26 -4.04
CA ALA A 102 4.13 9.10 -3.11
C ALA A 102 5.07 10.30 -3.21
N ASN A 103 5.66 10.71 -2.08
CA ASN A 103 6.59 11.83 -2.06
C ASN A 103 7.76 11.61 -1.09
N SER A 104 8.85 12.35 -1.31
CA SER A 104 10.10 12.26 -0.55
C SER A 104 9.98 12.66 0.91
N GLU A 105 8.91 13.35 1.30
CA GLU A 105 8.66 13.77 2.68
C GLU A 105 8.02 12.66 3.53
N GLU A 106 7.57 11.55 2.93
CA GLU A 106 7.10 10.40 3.70
C GLU A 106 8.21 9.86 4.63
N PRO A 107 7.90 9.52 5.90
CA PRO A 107 8.93 9.17 6.88
C PRO A 107 9.93 8.09 6.46
N LYS A 108 9.51 7.13 5.63
CA LYS A 108 10.36 6.04 5.10
C LYS A 108 11.43 6.50 4.12
N PHE A 109 11.22 7.63 3.44
CA PHE A 109 12.20 8.22 2.52
C PHE A 109 12.92 9.40 3.17
N LYS A 110 12.20 10.19 3.97
CA LYS A 110 12.72 11.36 4.68
C LYS A 110 13.76 11.01 5.74
N TYR A 111 13.63 9.87 6.40
CA TYR A 111 14.52 9.49 7.50
C TYR A 111 15.27 8.20 7.23
N ILE A 112 16.54 8.16 7.63
CA ILE A 112 17.38 6.97 7.64
C ILE A 112 17.90 6.73 9.06
N TYR A 113 18.20 5.46 9.36
CA TYR A 113 18.89 5.11 10.61
C TYR A 113 20.38 4.89 10.30
N CYS A 114 21.22 5.81 10.73
CA CYS A 114 22.66 5.75 10.52
C CYS A 114 23.31 5.00 11.68
N ARG A 115 24.15 4.01 11.37
CA ARG A 115 25.06 3.42 12.34
C ARG A 115 26.00 4.52 12.81
N THR A 116 26.09 4.71 14.12
CA THR A 116 27.04 5.64 14.71
C THR A 116 28.21 4.85 15.27
N ASN A 117 29.41 5.44 15.24
CA ASN A 117 30.58 4.89 15.93
C ASN A 117 30.48 5.08 17.45
N LEU A 118 29.57 5.93 17.91
CA LEU A 118 29.25 6.11 19.31
C LEU A 118 28.38 4.92 19.75
N ARG A 119 28.86 4.20 20.75
CA ARG A 119 28.09 3.19 21.47
C ARG A 119 27.56 3.86 22.75
N PRO A 120 26.43 4.60 22.69
CA PRO A 120 25.88 5.21 23.89
C PRO A 120 25.57 4.11 24.92
N PRO A 121 25.64 4.42 26.23
CA PRO A 121 25.19 3.50 27.26
C PRO A 121 23.77 3.01 26.98
N LYS A 122 23.46 1.77 27.40
CA LYS A 122 22.17 1.12 27.10
C LYS A 122 20.97 1.97 27.51
N SER A 123 21.02 2.64 28.66
CA SER A 123 19.96 3.54 29.15
C SER A 123 19.67 4.70 28.20
N GLU A 124 20.71 5.31 27.63
CA GLU A 124 20.57 6.40 26.66
C GLU A 124 20.06 5.88 25.31
N ALA A 125 20.57 4.74 24.85
CA ALA A 125 20.09 4.08 23.63
C ALA A 125 18.61 3.70 23.72
N ASP A 126 18.16 3.20 24.88
CA ASP A 126 16.76 2.86 25.14
C ASP A 126 15.88 4.11 25.22
N LYS A 127 16.39 5.24 25.76
CA LYS A 127 15.72 6.54 25.71
C LYS A 127 15.57 7.08 24.28
N LEU A 128 16.63 7.03 23.47
CA LEU A 128 16.55 7.43 22.05
C LEU A 128 15.53 6.58 21.28
N LYS A 129 15.46 5.28 21.59
CA LYS A 129 14.46 4.38 21.00
C LYS A 129 13.04 4.74 21.42
N SER A 130 12.79 5.02 22.71
CA SER A 130 11.45 5.40 23.18
C SER A 130 10.97 6.73 22.58
N GLU A 131 11.89 7.66 22.34
CA GLU A 131 11.62 8.93 21.64
C GLU A 131 11.47 8.79 20.11
N GLY A 132 11.64 7.58 19.55
CA GLY A 132 11.59 7.34 18.09
C GLY A 132 12.76 7.96 17.31
N LYS A 133 13.85 8.30 18.02
CA LYS A 133 15.09 8.88 17.48
C LYS A 133 16.20 7.83 17.31
N GLY A 134 16.00 6.61 17.81
CA GLY A 134 16.97 5.53 17.74
C GLY A 134 16.35 4.17 17.40
N LYS A 135 17.17 3.26 16.87
CA LYS A 135 16.80 1.86 16.61
C LYS A 135 17.99 0.95 16.83
N TRP A 136 17.76 -0.18 17.49
CA TRP A 136 18.76 -1.26 17.59
C TRP A 136 18.90 -1.96 16.24
N ILE A 137 20.13 -2.02 15.71
CA ILE A 137 20.47 -2.71 14.47
C ILE A 137 21.55 -3.74 14.76
N LYS A 138 21.39 -4.95 14.22
CA LYS A 138 22.39 -6.02 14.31
C LYS A 138 23.57 -5.71 13.38
N ALA A 139 24.79 -5.77 13.90
CA ALA A 139 26.03 -5.55 13.17
C ALA A 139 27.01 -6.69 13.50
N GLY A 140 27.04 -7.71 12.65
CA GLY A 140 27.76 -8.95 12.93
C GLY A 140 27.14 -9.67 14.13
N ASN A 141 27.96 -9.92 15.16
CA ASN A 141 27.52 -10.54 16.42
C ASN A 141 27.01 -9.52 17.45
N ASP A 142 27.23 -8.22 17.23
CA ASP A 142 26.86 -7.15 18.17
C ASP A 142 25.53 -6.48 17.79
N TRP A 143 24.91 -5.82 18.77
CA TRP A 143 23.82 -4.87 18.56
C TRP A 143 24.33 -3.45 18.80
N ILE A 144 24.08 -2.58 17.82
CA ILE A 144 24.45 -1.17 17.90
C ILE A 144 23.19 -0.29 17.83
N CYS A 145 23.21 0.82 18.56
CA CYS A 145 22.18 1.84 18.44
C CYS A 145 22.44 2.66 17.17
N ALA A 146 21.44 2.76 16.31
CA ALA A 146 21.46 3.63 15.14
C ALA A 146 20.54 4.82 15.37
N GLU A 147 21.00 6.01 15.01
CA GLU A 147 20.26 7.26 15.17
C GLU A 147 19.46 7.58 13.91
N LYS A 148 18.24 8.09 14.12
CA LYS A 148 17.38 8.61 13.07
C LYS A 148 17.90 9.96 12.60
N ARG A 149 18.19 10.09 11.31
CA ARG A 149 18.68 11.32 10.67
C ARG A 149 17.89 11.61 9.40
N LEU A 150 17.94 12.87 8.96
CA LEU A 150 17.39 13.25 7.66
C LEU A 150 18.19 12.59 6.54
N ASN A 151 17.47 12.03 5.58
CA ASN A 151 18.07 11.44 4.38
C ASN A 151 18.50 12.54 3.40
N ARG A 152 19.81 12.63 3.13
CA ARG A 152 20.37 13.60 2.19
C ARG A 152 20.38 13.13 0.74
N GLU A 153 20.12 11.84 0.50
CA GLU A 153 20.22 11.20 -0.82
C GLU A 153 18.84 10.81 -1.37
N VAL A 154 17.80 11.56 -1.02
CA VAL A 154 16.42 11.20 -1.39
C VAL A 154 16.19 11.19 -2.90
N ILE A 155 16.97 11.96 -3.67
CA ILE A 155 16.95 11.96 -5.13
C ILE A 155 17.25 10.58 -5.71
N GLY A 156 18.18 9.84 -5.09
CA GLY A 156 18.50 8.47 -5.49
C GLY A 156 17.33 7.49 -5.32
N GLN A 157 16.29 7.86 -4.55
CA GLN A 157 15.12 7.04 -4.30
C GLN A 157 13.96 7.33 -5.27
N LYS A 158 14.15 8.17 -6.30
CA LYS A 158 13.11 8.55 -7.26
C LYS A 158 12.35 7.34 -7.84
N ASN A 159 13.07 6.31 -8.29
CA ASN A 159 12.44 5.10 -8.84
C ASN A 159 11.59 4.36 -7.81
N THR A 160 12.06 4.27 -6.57
CA THR A 160 11.33 3.62 -5.47
C THR A 160 10.03 4.38 -5.16
N ILE A 161 10.09 5.72 -5.10
CA ILE A 161 8.92 6.58 -4.88
C ILE A 161 7.91 6.39 -6.03
N LYS A 162 8.35 6.43 -7.30
CA LYS A 162 7.49 6.17 -8.47
C LYS A 162 6.82 4.80 -8.42
N LYS A 163 7.57 3.74 -8.09
CA LYS A 163 7.04 2.37 -7.96
C LYS A 163 6.01 2.25 -6.84
N ILE A 164 6.16 3.02 -5.75
CA ILE A 164 5.18 3.04 -4.66
C ILE A 164 3.90 3.78 -5.08
N ALA A 165 4.00 4.92 -5.76
CA ALA A 165 2.83 5.62 -6.31
C ALA A 165 2.05 4.73 -7.30
N GLN A 166 2.75 4.05 -8.20
CA GLN A 166 2.15 3.08 -9.12
C GLN A 166 1.45 1.92 -8.38
N LYS A 167 2.11 1.36 -7.36
CA LYS A 167 1.54 0.30 -6.51
C LYS A 167 0.24 0.78 -5.86
N ARG A 168 0.25 1.97 -5.26
CA ARG A 168 -0.92 2.59 -4.60
C ARG A 168 -2.10 2.75 -5.56
N ALA A 169 -1.83 3.32 -6.73
CA ALA A 169 -2.84 3.52 -7.76
C ALA A 169 -3.45 2.20 -8.22
N PHE A 170 -2.60 1.19 -8.49
CA PHE A 170 -3.04 -0.13 -8.95
C PHE A 170 -3.85 -0.86 -7.88
N VAL A 171 -3.36 -0.96 -6.64
CA VAL A 171 -4.04 -1.66 -5.55
C VAL A 171 -5.40 -1.02 -5.28
N GLY A 172 -5.48 0.31 -5.22
CA GLY A 172 -6.75 0.99 -5.00
C GLY A 172 -7.73 0.81 -6.16
N ALA A 173 -7.26 0.81 -7.41
CA ALA A 173 -8.12 0.53 -8.55
C ALA A 173 -8.68 -0.90 -8.52
N VAL A 174 -7.88 -1.88 -8.08
CA VAL A 174 -8.35 -3.27 -7.89
C VAL A 174 -9.41 -3.34 -6.79
N LEU A 175 -9.18 -2.73 -5.62
CA LEU A 175 -10.16 -2.71 -4.54
C LEU A 175 -11.52 -2.15 -4.98
N MET A 176 -11.49 -1.07 -5.77
CA MET A 176 -12.69 -0.46 -6.36
C MET A 176 -13.37 -1.40 -7.37
N ALA A 177 -12.60 -2.01 -8.28
CA ALA A 177 -13.15 -2.87 -9.32
C ALA A 177 -13.73 -4.19 -8.79
N THR A 178 -13.21 -4.71 -7.68
CA THR A 178 -13.64 -5.99 -7.10
C THR A 178 -14.51 -5.85 -5.86
N CYS A 179 -14.83 -4.62 -5.42
CA CYS A 179 -15.58 -4.34 -4.19
C CYS A 179 -14.99 -5.00 -2.93
N THR A 180 -13.66 -5.09 -2.83
CA THR A 180 -12.97 -5.77 -1.72
C THR A 180 -12.43 -4.82 -0.66
N SER A 181 -12.72 -3.51 -0.76
CA SER A 181 -12.39 -2.50 0.26
C SER A 181 -13.10 -2.73 1.61
N GLU A 182 -14.19 -3.50 1.62
CA GLU A 182 -14.83 -3.95 2.85
C GLU A 182 -13.90 -4.84 3.68
N TYR A 183 -13.05 -5.65 3.03
CA TYR A 183 -12.17 -6.62 3.68
C TYR A 183 -10.73 -6.14 3.80
N PHE A 184 -10.27 -5.33 2.85
CA PHE A 184 -8.89 -4.88 2.78
C PHE A 184 -8.75 -3.37 2.74
N SER A 185 -7.72 -2.86 3.42
CA SER A 185 -7.24 -1.49 3.25
C SER A 185 -6.16 -1.41 2.17
N GLN A 186 -5.78 -0.18 1.81
CA GLN A 186 -4.65 0.13 0.94
C GLN A 186 -3.64 1.03 1.68
N ASP A 187 -2.34 0.85 1.39
CA ASP A 187 -1.21 1.66 1.88
C ASP A 187 -0.59 2.50 0.76
#